data_AF-A0A371Y3R6-F1
#
_entry.id   AF-A0A371Y3R6-F1
#
_cell.length_a   1.000
_cell.length_b   1.000
_cell.length_c   1.000
_cell.angle_alpha   90.00
_cell.angle_beta   90.00
_cell.angle_gamma   90.00
#
_symmetry.space_group_name_H-M   'P 1'
#
loop_
_entity.id
_entity.type
_entity.pdbx_description
1 polymer ?
#
loop_
_entity_poly.entity_id
_entity_poly.type
_entity_poly.pdbx_seq_one_letter_code
_entity_poly.pdbx_strand_id
1 'polypeptide(L)'
;MIAACEGGPAGEGGPGNTAATAARAGRPVGPARTAHSEHSFNLRHVDAEHSTPDRTAPEPRRGRSHDPEGRRSAVLEAARRLFAAQGYKGVGIRAIAAEAGVTPGLVMAYFGSKDGLFREVVGGGTGVTEGVLDDPSVGREELPRALAHDYLDRWDRLPAHDPWPALIRSGLSHPPSAELLSTILDRQVSAPLRSALGDSDAADARIAMIRSILFGVIMERYLFAHEPARSVPTDTLEPVLTDVLTAALTGRVPEPDPAAAHRPPPREAPGASGPAVFAALNECTARYRTLIGRVVKRHGISLAAFEVLAALHAAGSPYRRTMGEIAAAGAVSAGGVTQHADRLVEAGLIERERDGQDRRIVHLRLTPAGVDLVGRVSEERRTHERELLAGLVPGEQRQLAALLGGLGRSMADGQN
;
A
#
# COMPACT_ATOMS: atom_id res chain seq x y z
N MET A 1 -16.85 -13.25 -55.58
CA MET A 1 -17.18 -12.76 -56.93
C MET A 1 -17.37 -11.25 -56.82
N ILE A 2 -16.60 -10.47 -57.61
CA ILE A 2 -16.53 -8.98 -57.70
C ILE A 2 -15.75 -8.32 -56.52
N ALA A 3 -14.52 -7.79 -56.58
CA ALA A 3 -13.57 -7.24 -57.59
C ALA A 3 -13.83 -5.80 -58.11
N ALA A 4 -12.98 -4.86 -57.64
CA ALA A 4 -12.34 -3.71 -58.34
C ALA A 4 -11.51 -2.93 -57.29
N CYS A 5 -10.16 -2.87 -57.30
CA CYS A 5 -9.22 -2.16 -58.21
C CYS A 5 -9.52 -0.64 -58.30
N GLU A 6 -8.60 0.32 -58.24
CA GLU A 6 -7.14 0.45 -58.06
C GLU A 6 -6.86 1.97 -57.97
N GLY A 7 -5.74 2.42 -57.37
CA GLY A 7 -5.24 3.79 -57.55
C GLY A 7 -4.39 4.35 -56.40
N GLY A 8 -3.07 4.17 -56.49
CA GLY A 8 -2.07 5.09 -55.90
C GLY A 8 -1.17 5.63 -57.02
N PRO A 9 0.00 6.26 -56.75
CA PRO A 9 0.48 6.86 -55.50
C PRO A 9 1.22 8.21 -55.73
N ALA A 10 1.95 8.66 -54.69
CA ALA A 10 3.19 9.47 -54.69
C ALA A 10 3.10 10.98 -54.34
N GLY A 11 4.02 11.41 -53.47
CA GLY A 11 4.33 12.83 -53.22
C GLY A 11 5.00 13.10 -51.86
N GLU A 12 6.31 12.84 -51.79
CA GLU A 12 7.23 13.19 -50.69
C GLU A 12 7.37 14.72 -50.49
N GLY A 13 7.78 15.16 -49.29
CA GLY A 13 8.43 16.47 -49.11
C GLY A 13 8.24 17.15 -47.75
N GLY A 14 9.09 16.83 -46.77
CA GLY A 14 9.62 17.84 -45.82
C GLY A 14 11.04 18.24 -46.27
N PRO A 15 11.81 19.09 -45.55
CA PRO A 15 11.53 19.84 -44.31
C PRO A 15 11.92 21.34 -44.40
N GLY A 16 11.73 22.13 -43.34
CA GLY A 16 12.23 23.52 -43.28
C GLY A 16 12.15 24.16 -41.89
N ASN A 17 13.28 24.20 -41.20
CA ASN A 17 13.53 24.88 -39.93
C ASN A 17 14.09 26.29 -40.21
N THR A 18 13.65 27.34 -39.50
CA THR A 18 14.42 28.59 -39.32
C THR A 18 13.96 29.33 -38.05
N ALA A 19 14.97 29.89 -37.37
CA ALA A 19 14.95 30.55 -36.07
C ALA A 19 14.64 32.06 -36.14
N ALA A 20 14.24 32.68 -35.02
CA ALA A 20 14.62 34.05 -34.64
C ALA A 20 14.18 34.46 -33.20
N THR A 21 15.18 34.59 -32.32
CA THR A 21 15.50 35.64 -31.33
C THR A 21 14.56 36.82 -31.00
N ALA A 22 14.37 37.10 -29.69
CA ALA A 22 14.53 38.40 -28.96
C ALA A 22 13.99 38.25 -27.51
N ALA A 23 14.76 38.33 -26.40
CA ALA A 23 15.48 39.44 -25.74
C ALA A 23 14.66 40.29 -24.71
N ARG A 24 15.24 40.39 -23.49
CA ARG A 24 15.17 41.44 -22.41
C ARG A 24 14.18 41.34 -21.21
N ALA A 25 14.78 40.95 -20.06
CA ALA A 25 15.10 41.72 -18.83
C ALA A 25 14.04 42.52 -18.02
N GLY A 26 14.02 42.29 -16.69
CA GLY A 26 13.68 43.30 -15.66
C GLY A 26 12.97 42.81 -14.38
N ARG A 27 13.70 42.61 -13.27
CA ARG A 27 13.21 42.50 -11.86
C ARG A 27 13.14 43.94 -11.22
N PRO A 28 12.98 44.13 -9.89
CA PRO A 28 11.85 43.84 -8.95
C PRO A 28 11.54 45.06 -8.02
N VAL A 29 10.46 45.05 -7.20
CA VAL A 29 10.38 45.89 -5.95
C VAL A 29 9.39 45.29 -4.92
N GLY A 30 9.80 45.14 -3.65
CA GLY A 30 8.96 45.19 -2.43
C GLY A 30 9.39 46.41 -1.58
N PRO A 31 9.09 46.59 -0.26
CA PRO A 31 8.38 45.71 0.70
C PRO A 31 7.51 46.42 1.80
N ALA A 32 6.85 45.59 2.64
CA ALA A 32 6.69 45.59 4.14
C ALA A 32 6.00 46.69 5.02
N ARG A 33 5.46 46.16 6.16
CA ARG A 33 5.32 46.66 7.58
C ARG A 33 3.95 47.19 8.10
N THR A 34 3.25 46.50 9.06
CA THR A 34 3.18 46.60 10.58
C THR A 34 2.53 47.89 11.13
N ALA A 35 1.79 48.02 12.25
CA ALA A 35 1.16 47.21 13.32
C ALA A 35 0.37 48.15 14.29
N HIS A 36 -0.43 47.59 15.25
CA HIS A 36 -0.90 48.14 16.56
C HIS A 36 -1.78 49.42 16.62
N SER A 37 -2.60 49.76 17.63
CA SER A 37 -3.35 49.13 18.74
C SER A 37 -4.10 50.25 19.49
N GLU A 38 -5.30 49.95 20.03
CA GLU A 38 -5.94 50.51 21.25
C GLU A 38 -6.23 52.02 21.42
N HIS A 39 -7.48 52.34 21.81
CA HIS A 39 -7.81 53.05 23.08
C HIS A 39 -9.34 53.10 23.30
N SER A 40 -9.78 52.71 24.49
CA SER A 40 -11.15 52.81 25.03
C SER A 40 -11.32 54.10 25.84
N PHE A 41 -12.55 54.64 25.97
CA PHE A 41 -12.96 55.37 27.18
C PHE A 41 -14.49 55.39 27.39
N ASN A 42 -14.88 55.16 28.65
CA ASN A 42 -16.23 54.98 29.21
C ASN A 42 -16.94 56.30 29.58
N LEU A 43 -18.28 56.26 29.73
CA LEU A 43 -19.01 57.17 30.61
C LEU A 43 -20.20 56.50 31.36
N ARG A 44 -20.04 56.43 32.70
CA ARG A 44 -20.96 56.73 33.84
C ARG A 44 -22.33 56.01 34.05
N HIS A 45 -22.40 55.37 35.25
CA HIS A 45 -23.46 55.23 36.29
C HIS A 45 -24.86 55.85 36.05
N VAL A 46 -25.98 55.27 36.54
CA VAL A 46 -26.45 55.19 37.96
C VAL A 46 -27.64 54.17 38.12
N ASP A 47 -27.56 53.31 39.17
CA ASP A 47 -28.54 52.70 40.14
C ASP A 47 -29.97 52.23 39.70
N ALA A 48 -30.67 51.21 40.25
CA ALA A 48 -30.60 50.40 41.48
C ALA A 48 -31.42 49.07 41.38
N GLU A 49 -30.97 48.06 42.15
CA GLU A 49 -31.70 46.99 42.90
C GLU A 49 -32.48 45.84 42.19
N HIS A 50 -31.99 44.60 42.38
CA HIS A 50 -32.68 43.42 42.99
C HIS A 50 -31.69 42.23 43.17
N SER A 51 -31.84 41.47 44.26
CA SER A 51 -30.81 40.60 44.87
C SER A 51 -30.81 39.10 44.45
N THR A 52 -29.60 38.51 44.48
CA THR A 52 -29.17 37.07 44.65
C THR A 52 -29.30 36.06 43.50
N PRO A 53 -28.46 34.98 43.43
CA PRO A 53 -27.10 34.76 43.92
C PRO A 53 -26.08 34.47 42.79
N ASP A 54 -24.81 34.49 43.19
CA ASP A 54 -23.56 34.33 42.44
C ASP A 54 -23.59 33.28 41.31
N ARG A 55 -23.69 33.76 40.07
CA ARG A 55 -23.25 33.03 38.88
C ARG A 55 -21.76 33.28 38.74
N THR A 56 -20.95 32.36 39.24
CA THR A 56 -19.54 32.24 38.89
C THR A 56 -19.41 32.37 37.37
N ALA A 57 -18.81 33.47 36.92
CA ALA A 57 -18.45 33.67 35.53
C ALA A 57 -17.59 32.48 35.07
N PRO A 58 -17.79 31.94 33.86
CA PRO A 58 -16.91 30.90 33.36
C PRO A 58 -15.51 31.49 33.29
N GLU A 59 -14.57 30.89 34.03
CA GLU A 59 -13.15 31.19 33.92
C GLU A 59 -12.78 31.28 32.43
N PRO A 60 -11.93 32.25 32.03
CA PRO A 60 -11.44 32.29 30.66
C PRO A 60 -10.76 30.95 30.41
N ARG A 61 -11.38 30.14 29.54
CA ARG A 61 -10.85 28.85 29.11
C ARG A 61 -9.40 29.07 28.71
N ARG A 62 -8.48 28.67 29.61
CA ARG A 62 -7.04 28.64 29.34
C ARG A 62 -6.90 27.92 28.00
N GLY A 63 -6.49 28.67 26.98
CA GLY A 63 -6.25 28.11 25.66
C GLY A 63 -5.37 26.90 25.84
N ARG A 64 -5.86 25.73 25.38
CA ARG A 64 -5.08 24.49 25.30
C ARG A 64 -3.70 24.88 24.81
N SER A 65 -2.68 24.68 25.64
CA SER A 65 -1.31 24.96 25.22
C SER A 65 -1.09 24.24 23.90
N HIS A 66 -0.69 25.02 22.90
CA HIS A 66 -0.40 24.46 21.60
C HIS A 66 0.99 23.86 21.69
N ASP A 67 1.08 22.63 22.19
CA ASP A 67 2.31 21.82 22.18
C ASP A 67 2.28 20.91 20.94
N PRO A 68 2.75 21.40 19.77
CA PRO A 68 2.81 20.60 18.55
C PRO A 68 3.83 19.46 18.68
N GLU A 69 4.95 19.66 19.38
CA GLU A 69 5.95 18.61 19.64
C GLU A 69 5.34 17.45 20.44
N GLY A 70 4.64 17.72 21.54
CA GLY A 70 4.02 16.69 22.38
C GLY A 70 2.95 15.88 21.63
N ARG A 71 2.14 16.54 20.78
CA ARG A 71 1.16 15.84 19.94
C ARG A 71 1.81 15.01 18.85
N ARG A 72 2.87 15.51 18.23
CA ARG A 72 3.64 14.79 17.22
C ARG A 72 4.25 13.52 17.81
N SER A 73 4.85 13.62 19.00
CA SER A 73 5.36 12.48 19.75
C SER A 73 4.27 11.48 20.13
N ALA A 74 3.10 11.96 20.57
CA ALA A 74 1.95 11.09 20.86
C ALA A 74 1.48 10.28 19.63
N VAL A 75 1.50 10.90 18.44
CA VAL A 75 1.18 10.20 17.18
C VAL A 75 2.23 9.15 16.83
N LEU A 76 3.52 9.44 17.01
CA LEU A 76 4.59 8.48 16.76
C LEU A 76 4.50 7.27 17.70
N GLU A 77 4.23 7.48 18.98
CA GLU A 77 4.05 6.41 19.97
C GLU A 77 2.82 5.54 19.69
N ALA A 78 1.68 6.17 19.38
CA ALA A 78 0.47 5.47 18.98
C ALA A 78 0.70 4.63 17.71
N ALA A 79 1.37 5.21 16.72
CA ALA A 79 1.71 4.53 15.49
C ALA A 79 2.65 3.34 15.74
N ARG A 80 3.69 3.50 16.57
CA ARG A 80 4.63 2.41 16.94
C ARG A 80 3.90 1.21 17.51
N ARG A 81 3.05 1.43 18.51
CA ARG A 81 2.24 0.37 19.14
C ARG A 81 1.31 -0.32 18.16
N LEU A 82 0.53 0.44 17.40
CA LEU A 82 -0.45 -0.11 16.47
C LEU A 82 0.22 -0.89 15.34
N PHE A 83 1.30 -0.36 14.77
CA PHE A 83 2.03 -1.02 13.69
C PHE A 83 2.72 -2.32 14.15
N ALA A 84 3.26 -2.35 15.35
CA ALA A 84 3.83 -3.57 15.92
C ALA A 84 2.76 -4.63 16.20
N ALA A 85 1.58 -4.23 16.70
CA ALA A 85 0.52 -5.16 17.07
C ALA A 85 -0.27 -5.70 15.85
N GLN A 86 -0.57 -4.84 14.86
CA GLN A 86 -1.49 -5.17 13.77
C GLN A 86 -0.82 -5.20 12.39
N GLY A 87 0.49 -4.94 12.35
CA GLY A 87 1.27 -4.87 11.12
C GLY A 87 1.00 -3.61 10.30
N TYR A 88 1.85 -3.38 9.31
CA TYR A 88 1.73 -2.21 8.44
C TYR A 88 0.35 -2.12 7.76
N LYS A 89 -0.13 -3.24 7.19
CA LYS A 89 -1.40 -3.28 6.44
C LYS A 89 -2.62 -3.03 7.33
N GLY A 90 -2.67 -3.62 8.53
CA GLY A 90 -3.85 -3.63 9.40
C GLY A 90 -4.22 -2.26 9.98
N VAL A 91 -3.26 -1.34 10.06
CA VAL A 91 -3.46 -0.04 10.73
C VAL A 91 -3.86 1.06 9.76
N GLY A 92 -4.94 1.78 10.04
CA GLY A 92 -5.34 2.98 9.32
C GLY A 92 -4.92 4.27 10.03
N ILE A 93 -4.70 5.36 9.27
CA ILE A 93 -4.41 6.70 9.83
C ILE A 93 -5.48 7.15 10.85
N ARG A 94 -6.74 6.79 10.62
CA ARG A 94 -7.84 7.12 11.55
C ARG A 94 -7.70 6.41 12.90
N ALA A 95 -7.23 5.16 12.91
CA ALA A 95 -7.00 4.41 14.14
C ALA A 95 -5.85 5.01 14.95
N ILE A 96 -4.76 5.37 14.27
CA ILE A 96 -3.61 6.07 14.90
C ILE A 96 -4.04 7.41 15.48
N ALA A 97 -4.82 8.19 14.72
CA ALA A 97 -5.30 9.49 15.17
C ALA A 97 -6.19 9.36 16.41
N ALA A 98 -7.09 8.38 16.43
CA ALA A 98 -7.95 8.09 17.57
C ALA A 98 -7.13 7.71 18.83
N GLU A 99 -6.17 6.80 18.68
CA GLU A 99 -5.26 6.38 19.76
C GLU A 99 -4.41 7.54 20.30
N ALA A 100 -3.92 8.42 19.43
CA ALA A 100 -3.12 9.58 19.82
C ALA A 100 -3.96 10.78 20.32
N GLY A 101 -5.30 10.69 20.30
CA GLY A 101 -6.18 11.79 20.69
C GLY A 101 -6.14 13.00 19.76
N VAL A 102 -5.80 12.80 18.48
CA VAL A 102 -5.70 13.86 17.46
C VAL A 102 -6.66 13.62 16.29
N THR A 103 -6.81 14.61 15.41
CA THR A 103 -7.59 14.44 14.18
C THR A 103 -6.76 13.75 13.09
N PRO A 104 -7.38 12.94 12.19
CA PRO A 104 -6.66 12.34 11.07
C PRO A 104 -5.97 13.36 10.16
N GLY A 105 -6.57 14.55 10.01
CA GLY A 105 -5.97 15.65 9.26
C GLY A 105 -4.66 16.17 9.88
N LEU A 106 -4.55 16.18 11.22
CA LEU A 106 -3.32 16.58 11.90
C LEU A 106 -2.19 15.56 11.69
N VAL A 107 -2.52 14.26 11.67
CA VAL A 107 -1.55 13.20 11.33
C VAL A 107 -1.03 13.41 9.90
N MET A 108 -1.92 13.65 8.94
CA MET A 108 -1.51 13.91 7.56
C MET A 108 -0.70 15.20 7.41
N ALA A 109 -1.00 16.23 8.21
CA ALA A 109 -0.24 17.47 8.22
C ALA A 109 1.21 17.29 8.73
N TYR A 110 1.41 16.42 9.73
CA TYR A 110 2.75 16.15 10.26
C TYR A 110 3.59 15.22 9.37
N PHE A 111 2.97 14.20 8.79
CA PHE A 111 3.71 13.07 8.20
C PHE A 111 3.44 12.87 6.69
N GLY A 112 2.49 13.60 6.11
CA GLY A 112 2.15 13.59 4.68
C GLY A 112 1.40 12.34 4.22
N SER A 113 1.82 11.15 4.64
CA SER A 113 1.20 9.88 4.29
C SER A 113 1.39 8.84 5.39
N LYS A 114 0.67 7.70 5.28
CA LYS A 114 0.89 6.53 6.13
C LYS A 114 2.32 6.00 6.01
N ASP A 115 2.84 5.96 4.79
CA ASP A 115 4.22 5.57 4.50
C ASP A 115 5.21 6.55 5.15
N GLY A 116 4.92 7.85 5.10
CA GLY A 116 5.74 8.89 5.75
C GLY A 116 5.77 8.74 7.27
N LEU A 117 4.61 8.54 7.88
CA LEU A 117 4.50 8.26 9.31
C LEU A 117 5.25 6.98 9.68
N PHE A 118 5.06 5.90 8.93
CA PHE A 118 5.72 4.63 9.20
C PHE A 118 7.24 4.73 9.07
N ARG A 119 7.73 5.37 8.00
CA ARG A 119 9.17 5.64 7.83
C ARG A 119 9.74 6.40 8.99
N GLU A 120 8.98 7.30 9.60
CA GLU A 120 9.48 8.05 10.73
C GLU A 120 9.43 7.26 12.04
N VAL A 121 8.41 6.42 12.23
CA VAL A 121 8.38 5.49 13.37
C VAL A 121 9.55 4.49 13.31
N VAL A 122 9.88 4.02 12.12
CA VAL A 122 10.98 3.06 11.84
C VAL A 122 12.35 3.75 11.66
N GLY A 123 12.35 5.02 11.26
CA GLY A 123 13.55 5.81 11.03
C GLY A 123 13.96 6.68 12.21
N GLY A 124 13.06 6.99 13.14
CA GLY A 124 13.32 7.86 14.29
C GLY A 124 14.03 7.16 15.46
N GLY A 125 14.95 6.24 15.20
CA GLY A 125 15.72 5.55 16.24
C GLY A 125 15.96 4.05 16.04
N THR A 126 15.60 3.47 14.90
CA THR A 126 15.76 2.03 14.66
C THR A 126 16.34 1.67 13.30
N GLY A 127 17.06 2.57 12.61
CA GLY A 127 17.75 2.15 11.41
C GLY A 127 18.75 1.01 11.65
N VAL A 128 18.81 0.04 10.75
CA VAL A 128 19.72 -1.13 10.84
C VAL A 128 21.19 -0.73 10.98
N THR A 129 21.55 0.48 10.54
CA THR A 129 22.93 1.00 10.46
C THR A 129 23.04 2.50 10.78
N GLU A 130 21.97 3.11 11.30
CA GLU A 130 21.92 4.54 11.62
C GLU A 130 22.81 4.84 12.84
N GLY A 131 23.81 5.71 12.65
CA GLY A 131 24.88 6.01 13.62
C GLY A 131 26.22 5.30 13.34
N VAL A 132 26.21 4.10 12.72
CA VAL A 132 27.43 3.31 12.44
C VAL A 132 28.19 3.87 11.23
N LEU A 133 27.43 4.31 10.23
CA LEU A 133 27.93 4.79 8.94
C LEU A 133 27.85 6.33 8.83
N ASP A 134 27.35 7.00 9.87
CA ASP A 134 27.25 8.46 9.96
C ASP A 134 28.50 9.09 10.59
N ASP A 135 29.40 8.28 11.18
CA ASP A 135 30.69 8.73 11.69
C ASP A 135 31.77 8.60 10.59
N PRO A 136 32.18 9.72 9.95
CA PRO A 136 33.21 9.70 8.92
C PRO A 136 34.61 9.37 9.45
N SER A 137 34.79 9.22 10.77
CA SER A 137 36.06 8.85 11.39
C SER A 137 36.30 7.33 11.45
N VAL A 138 35.26 6.50 11.24
CA VAL A 138 35.42 5.04 11.19
C VAL A 138 36.18 4.67 9.91
N GLY A 139 37.42 4.21 10.08
CA GLY A 139 38.25 3.77 8.98
C GLY A 139 37.66 2.56 8.25
N ARG A 140 38.00 2.38 6.96
CA ARG A 140 37.55 1.22 6.16
C ARG A 140 37.89 -0.13 6.80
N GLU A 141 38.96 -0.17 7.61
CA GLU A 141 39.40 -1.35 8.36
C GLU A 141 38.55 -1.64 9.60
N GLU A 142 37.92 -0.62 10.19
CA GLU A 142 37.09 -0.74 11.39
C GLU A 142 35.61 -0.96 11.05
N LEU A 143 35.21 -0.61 9.82
CA LEU A 143 33.86 -0.75 9.29
C LEU A 143 33.23 -2.14 9.52
N PRO A 144 33.90 -3.29 9.26
CA PRO A 144 33.28 -4.60 9.46
C PRO A 144 32.89 -4.85 10.92
N ARG A 145 33.76 -4.46 11.85
CA ARG A 145 33.55 -4.65 13.29
C ARG A 145 32.43 -3.73 13.79
N ALA A 146 32.47 -2.45 13.39
CA ALA A 146 31.44 -1.49 13.73
C ALA A 146 30.05 -1.95 13.23
N LEU A 147 29.96 -2.42 11.98
CA LEU A 147 28.74 -3.00 11.42
C LEU A 147 28.26 -4.23 12.20
N ALA A 148 29.14 -5.17 12.56
CA ALA A 148 28.74 -6.37 13.28
C ALA A 148 28.22 -6.05 14.69
N HIS A 149 28.99 -5.27 15.46
CA HIS A 149 28.67 -4.91 16.84
C HIS A 149 27.35 -4.12 16.91
N ASP A 150 27.27 -3.00 16.21
CA ASP A 150 26.14 -2.08 16.33
C ASP A 150 24.85 -2.68 15.78
N TYR A 151 24.96 -3.57 14.80
CA TYR A 151 23.82 -4.30 14.26
C TYR A 151 23.24 -5.28 15.27
N LEU A 152 24.07 -6.16 15.85
CA LEU A 152 23.62 -7.16 16.82
C LEU A 152 23.11 -6.49 18.10
N ASP A 153 23.85 -5.53 18.63
CA ASP A 153 23.50 -4.79 19.84
C ASP A 153 22.15 -4.07 19.69
N ARG A 154 21.89 -3.47 18.53
CA ARG A 154 20.62 -2.82 18.25
C ARG A 154 19.45 -3.79 18.19
N TRP A 155 19.62 -4.95 17.54
CA TRP A 155 18.57 -5.96 17.47
C TRP A 155 18.28 -6.61 18.83
N ASP A 156 19.29 -6.79 19.67
CA ASP A 156 19.13 -7.29 21.03
C ASP A 156 18.39 -6.30 21.94
N ARG A 157 18.60 -4.99 21.73
CA ARG A 157 17.92 -3.91 22.46
C ARG A 157 16.57 -3.50 21.86
N LEU A 158 16.15 -4.13 20.77
CA LEU A 158 14.92 -3.78 20.08
C LEU A 158 13.71 -3.98 21.03
N PRO A 159 12.83 -2.98 21.19
CA PRO A 159 11.64 -3.14 22.01
C PRO A 159 10.77 -4.30 21.52
N ALA A 160 10.13 -5.04 22.44
CA ALA A 160 9.24 -6.15 22.11
C ALA A 160 8.08 -5.77 21.16
N HIS A 161 7.71 -4.48 21.13
CA HIS A 161 6.69 -3.91 20.26
C HIS A 161 7.28 -2.94 19.23
N ASP A 162 8.47 -3.25 18.72
CA ASP A 162 9.02 -2.50 17.61
C ASP A 162 8.34 -2.87 16.27
N PRO A 163 8.07 -1.90 15.38
CA PRO A 163 7.42 -2.16 14.11
C PRO A 163 8.32 -2.82 13.05
N TRP A 164 9.64 -2.94 13.25
CA TRP A 164 10.55 -3.59 12.30
C TRP A 164 10.22 -5.05 11.99
N PRO A 165 10.09 -5.96 12.97
CA PRO A 165 9.68 -7.34 12.71
C PRO A 165 8.36 -7.42 11.94
N ALA A 166 7.42 -6.52 12.24
CA ALA A 166 6.14 -6.44 11.56
C ALA A 166 6.27 -5.96 10.10
N LEU A 167 7.15 -4.98 9.82
CA LEU A 167 7.48 -4.55 8.47
C LEU A 167 8.09 -5.69 7.66
N ILE A 168 9.09 -6.39 8.21
CA ILE A 168 9.78 -7.48 7.50
C ILE A 168 8.79 -8.58 7.16
N ARG A 169 8.00 -9.05 8.13
CA ARG A 169 6.95 -10.07 7.89
C ARG A 169 5.94 -9.61 6.83
N SER A 170 5.54 -8.34 6.85
CA SER A 170 4.64 -7.77 5.84
C SER A 170 5.32 -7.71 4.46
N GLY A 171 6.61 -7.36 4.40
CA GLY A 171 7.38 -7.30 3.15
C GLY A 171 7.51 -8.64 2.44
N LEU A 172 7.52 -9.76 3.17
CA LEU A 172 7.58 -11.11 2.59
C LEU A 172 6.32 -11.52 1.81
N SER A 173 5.19 -10.82 2.01
CA SER A 173 3.88 -11.23 1.45
C SER A 173 3.07 -10.09 0.83
N HIS A 174 3.54 -8.84 0.92
CA HIS A 174 2.80 -7.66 0.47
C HIS A 174 3.72 -6.70 -0.31
N PRO A 175 3.52 -6.51 -1.63
CA PRO A 175 4.44 -5.74 -2.48
C PRO A 175 4.69 -4.29 -2.02
N PRO A 176 3.67 -3.49 -1.63
CA PRO A 176 3.93 -2.14 -1.10
C PRO A 176 4.76 -2.13 0.20
N SER A 177 4.67 -3.18 1.02
CA SER A 177 5.51 -3.30 2.22
C SER A 177 6.94 -3.71 1.86
N ALA A 178 7.11 -4.51 0.81
CA ALA A 178 8.42 -4.86 0.26
C ALA A 178 9.13 -3.63 -0.33
N GLU A 179 8.41 -2.79 -1.08
CA GLU A 179 8.92 -1.53 -1.63
C GLU A 179 9.35 -0.56 -0.52
N LEU A 180 8.52 -0.43 0.53
CA LEU A 180 8.84 0.38 1.71
C LEU A 180 10.08 -0.14 2.44
N LEU A 181 10.17 -1.45 2.66
CA LEU A 181 11.34 -2.10 3.27
C LEU A 181 12.60 -1.88 2.44
N SER A 182 12.53 -2.05 1.11
CA SER A 182 13.66 -1.80 0.22
C SER A 182 14.12 -0.34 0.28
N THR A 183 13.17 0.60 0.28
CA THR A 183 13.47 2.04 0.38
C THR A 183 14.21 2.38 1.67
N ILE A 184 13.80 1.78 2.79
CA ILE A 184 14.45 2.01 4.10
C ILE A 184 15.85 1.39 4.11
N LEU A 185 15.98 0.15 3.66
CA LEU A 185 17.28 -0.54 3.57
C LEU A 185 18.25 0.19 2.64
N ASP A 186 17.77 0.72 1.52
CA ASP A 186 18.62 1.47 0.59
C ASP A 186 19.13 2.77 1.19
N ARG A 187 18.30 3.46 1.96
CA ARG A 187 18.69 4.69 2.64
C ARG A 187 19.67 4.42 3.79
N GLN A 188 19.41 3.40 4.58
CA GLN A 188 20.14 3.16 5.83
C GLN A 188 21.42 2.35 5.59
N VAL A 189 21.38 1.34 4.72
CA VAL A 189 22.48 0.40 4.50
C VAL A 189 23.20 0.70 3.20
N SER A 190 22.48 0.72 2.08
CA SER A 190 23.12 0.81 0.76
C SER A 190 23.80 2.17 0.55
N ALA A 191 23.11 3.29 0.83
CA ALA A 191 23.64 4.62 0.54
C ALA A 191 24.91 4.95 1.34
N PRO A 192 25.01 4.70 2.66
CA PRO A 192 26.24 5.00 3.39
C PRO A 192 27.38 4.05 3.03
N LEU A 193 27.10 2.78 2.72
CA LEU A 193 28.13 1.86 2.20
C LEU A 193 28.65 2.31 0.83
N ARG A 194 27.81 2.83 -0.07
CA ARG A 194 28.27 3.44 -1.33
C ARG A 194 29.16 4.63 -1.07
N SER A 195 28.81 5.47 -0.09
CA SER A 195 29.65 6.61 0.31
C SER A 195 31.03 6.17 0.81
N ALA A 196 31.11 5.05 1.55
CA ALA A 196 32.37 4.53 2.08
C ALA A 196 33.21 3.75 1.06
N LEU A 197 32.57 3.04 0.12
CA LEU A 197 33.23 2.14 -0.83
C LEU A 197 33.52 2.78 -2.19
N GLY A 198 32.87 3.90 -2.50
CA GLY A 198 32.90 4.55 -3.82
C GLY A 198 31.84 3.97 -4.77
N ASP A 199 31.62 4.67 -5.88
CA ASP A 199 30.63 4.33 -6.89
C ASP A 199 31.25 3.41 -7.95
N SER A 200 30.98 2.10 -7.85
CA SER A 200 31.45 1.08 -8.80
C SER A 200 30.60 -0.18 -8.74
N ASP A 201 30.53 -0.92 -9.85
CA ASP A 201 29.82 -2.22 -9.92
C ASP A 201 30.33 -3.22 -8.86
N ALA A 202 31.63 -3.20 -8.60
CA ALA A 202 32.23 -4.01 -7.54
C ALA A 202 31.75 -3.59 -6.14
N ALA A 203 31.57 -2.29 -5.89
CA ALA A 203 31.02 -1.79 -4.64
C ALA A 203 29.54 -2.19 -4.48
N ASP A 204 28.72 -2.06 -5.53
CA ASP A 204 27.32 -2.48 -5.50
C ASP A 204 27.17 -3.99 -5.22
N ALA A 205 28.02 -4.82 -5.84
CA ALA A 205 28.02 -6.25 -5.58
C ALA A 205 28.46 -6.58 -4.13
N ARG A 206 29.41 -5.85 -3.56
CA ARG A 206 29.78 -5.96 -2.13
C ARG A 206 28.61 -5.58 -1.22
N ILE A 207 27.94 -4.47 -1.51
CA ILE A 207 26.79 -3.98 -0.75
C ILE A 207 25.67 -5.01 -0.76
N ALA A 208 25.38 -5.61 -1.91
CA ALA A 208 24.38 -6.67 -2.04
C ALA A 208 24.71 -7.89 -1.17
N MET A 209 25.98 -8.32 -1.12
CA MET A 209 26.42 -9.41 -0.25
C MET A 209 26.29 -9.05 1.23
N ILE A 210 26.77 -7.88 1.64
CA ILE A 210 26.65 -7.39 3.02
C ILE A 210 25.18 -7.37 3.45
N ARG A 211 24.31 -6.80 2.61
CA ARG A 211 22.87 -6.74 2.87
C ARG A 211 22.26 -8.14 3.03
N SER A 212 22.70 -9.10 2.22
CA SER A 212 22.24 -10.49 2.29
C SER A 212 22.67 -11.19 3.58
N ILE A 213 23.93 -11.00 3.99
CA ILE A 213 24.48 -11.57 5.23
C ILE A 213 23.72 -11.00 6.44
N LEU A 214 23.62 -9.68 6.53
CA LEU A 214 22.92 -8.98 7.61
C LEU A 214 21.46 -9.47 7.69
N PHE A 215 20.73 -9.45 6.56
CA PHE A 215 19.34 -9.88 6.53
C PHE A 215 19.17 -11.36 6.92
N GLY A 216 20.10 -12.23 6.53
CA GLY A 216 20.11 -13.64 6.97
C GLY A 216 20.22 -13.80 8.48
N VAL A 217 21.08 -13.00 9.14
CA VAL A 217 21.19 -12.97 10.60
C VAL A 217 19.88 -12.53 11.24
N ILE A 218 19.22 -11.48 10.73
CA ILE A 218 17.89 -11.06 11.20
C ILE A 218 16.89 -12.22 11.14
N MET A 219 16.79 -12.84 9.96
CA MET A 219 15.81 -13.89 9.70
C MET A 219 16.02 -15.06 10.65
N GLU A 220 17.25 -15.54 10.78
CA GLU A 220 17.55 -16.76 11.52
C GLU A 220 17.51 -16.57 13.05
N ARG A 221 18.17 -15.51 13.55
CA ARG A 221 18.34 -15.26 14.99
C ARG A 221 17.14 -14.58 15.64
N TYR A 222 16.51 -13.63 14.96
CA TYR A 222 15.51 -12.74 15.57
C TYR A 222 14.08 -13.02 15.12
N LEU A 223 13.87 -13.34 13.83
CA LEU A 223 12.52 -13.52 13.29
C LEU A 223 12.02 -14.96 13.38
N PHE A 224 12.80 -15.92 12.89
CA PHE A 224 12.53 -17.34 13.08
C PHE A 224 12.97 -17.81 14.47
N ALA A 225 14.02 -17.18 15.01
CA ALA A 225 14.55 -17.46 16.34
C ALA A 225 14.87 -18.95 16.53
N HIS A 226 15.53 -19.54 15.52
CA HIS A 226 15.96 -20.93 15.54
C HIS A 226 17.08 -21.15 16.56
N GLU A 227 17.13 -22.32 17.19
CA GLU A 227 18.26 -22.72 18.03
C GLU A 227 19.36 -23.40 17.19
N PRO A 228 20.66 -23.15 17.48
CA PRO A 228 21.17 -22.34 18.59
C PRO A 228 21.30 -20.84 18.28
N ALA A 229 20.96 -20.39 17.06
CA ALA A 229 21.20 -19.01 16.62
C ALA A 229 20.58 -17.95 17.56
N ARG A 230 19.41 -18.24 18.15
CA ARG A 230 18.73 -17.41 19.14
C ARG A 230 19.50 -17.26 20.45
N SER A 231 20.05 -18.34 20.98
CA SER A 231 20.62 -18.40 22.34
C SER A 231 22.11 -18.10 22.41
N VAL A 232 22.83 -18.15 21.29
CA VAL A 232 24.25 -17.79 21.23
C VAL A 232 24.43 -16.32 21.70
N PRO A 233 25.31 -16.03 22.67
CA PRO A 233 25.57 -14.64 23.10
C PRO A 233 26.10 -13.76 21.97
N THR A 234 25.72 -12.49 21.97
CA THR A 234 26.14 -11.52 20.95
C THR A 234 27.65 -11.35 20.90
N ASP A 235 28.32 -11.29 22.06
CA ASP A 235 29.79 -11.22 22.17
C ASP A 235 30.50 -12.44 21.54
N THR A 236 29.80 -13.58 21.43
CA THR A 236 30.32 -14.78 20.75
C THR A 236 30.11 -14.71 19.24
N LEU A 237 29.01 -14.09 18.79
CA LEU A 237 28.64 -13.99 17.37
C LEU A 237 29.34 -12.83 16.66
N GLU A 238 29.59 -11.72 17.36
CA GLU A 238 30.16 -10.49 16.80
C GLU A 238 31.52 -10.73 16.11
N PRO A 239 32.51 -11.43 16.71
CA PRO A 239 33.80 -11.64 16.05
C PRO A 239 33.65 -12.45 14.76
N VAL A 240 32.78 -13.47 14.76
CA VAL A 240 32.52 -14.31 13.59
C VAL A 240 31.83 -13.50 12.49
N LEU A 241 30.83 -12.69 12.84
CA LEU A 241 30.16 -11.81 11.89
C LEU A 241 31.12 -10.75 11.33
N THR A 242 32.03 -10.23 12.15
CA THR A 242 33.10 -9.31 11.72
C THR A 242 33.99 -9.94 10.65
N ASP A 243 34.41 -11.19 10.84
CA ASP A 243 35.22 -11.91 9.85
C ASP A 243 34.46 -12.12 8.53
N VAL A 244 33.18 -12.49 8.60
CA VAL A 244 32.32 -12.69 7.43
C VAL A 244 32.10 -11.37 6.67
N LEU A 245 31.83 -10.27 7.38
CA LEU A 245 31.68 -8.95 6.77
C LEU A 245 33.00 -8.44 6.19
N THR A 246 34.13 -8.72 6.84
CA THR A 246 35.48 -8.42 6.32
C THR A 246 35.71 -9.16 5.01
N ALA A 247 35.38 -10.45 4.95
CA ALA A 247 35.48 -11.24 3.73
C ALA A 247 34.55 -10.71 2.62
N ALA A 248 33.34 -10.25 2.94
CA ALA A 248 32.45 -9.62 1.96
C ALA A 248 33.00 -8.28 1.44
N LEU A 249 33.62 -7.48 2.32
CA LEU A 249 34.17 -6.16 2.00
C LEU A 249 35.50 -6.21 1.23
N THR A 250 36.32 -7.23 1.47
CA THR A 250 37.69 -7.33 0.91
C THR A 250 37.84 -8.47 -0.09
N GLY A 251 36.98 -9.48 -0.02
CA GLY A 251 37.04 -10.69 -0.84
C GLY A 251 36.84 -10.42 -2.33
N ARG A 252 37.18 -11.40 -3.15
CA ARG A 252 37.03 -11.31 -4.61
C ARG A 252 35.53 -11.44 -4.93
N VAL A 253 34.88 -10.34 -5.27
CA VAL A 253 33.51 -10.38 -5.79
C VAL A 253 33.59 -10.72 -7.27
N PRO A 254 32.74 -11.62 -7.80
CA PRO A 254 32.63 -11.77 -9.24
C PRO A 254 32.33 -10.39 -9.82
N GLU A 255 33.23 -9.85 -10.66
CA GLU A 255 32.87 -8.67 -11.44
C GLU A 255 31.65 -9.07 -12.28
N PRO A 256 30.56 -8.29 -12.23
CA PRO A 256 29.43 -8.57 -13.08
C PRO A 256 29.95 -8.54 -14.52
N ASP A 257 29.83 -9.67 -15.22
CA ASP A 257 30.12 -9.72 -16.64
C ASP A 257 29.28 -8.61 -17.30
N PRO A 258 29.89 -7.61 -17.97
CA PRO A 258 29.14 -6.52 -18.58
C PRO A 258 28.13 -7.04 -19.62
N ALA A 259 28.33 -8.24 -20.18
CA ALA A 259 27.35 -8.93 -21.02
C ALA A 259 26.19 -9.57 -20.21
N ALA A 260 26.40 -9.88 -18.93
CA ALA A 260 25.37 -10.36 -18.00
C ALA A 260 24.61 -9.23 -17.29
N ALA A 261 25.19 -8.04 -17.10
CA ALA A 261 24.51 -6.88 -16.54
C ALA A 261 23.32 -6.38 -17.39
N HIS A 262 23.37 -6.63 -18.71
CA HIS A 262 22.24 -6.40 -19.64
C HIS A 262 21.28 -7.58 -19.77
N ARG A 263 21.58 -8.72 -19.15
CA ARG A 263 20.61 -9.81 -19.05
C ARG A 263 19.63 -9.35 -17.97
N PRO A 264 18.36 -9.03 -18.31
CA PRO A 264 17.36 -8.79 -17.27
C PRO A 264 17.40 -9.98 -16.32
N PRO A 265 17.18 -9.77 -15.00
CA PRO A 265 17.17 -10.87 -14.04
C PRO A 265 16.36 -11.99 -14.68
N PRO A 266 16.83 -13.26 -14.64
CA PRO A 266 16.06 -14.35 -15.19
C PRO A 266 14.65 -14.15 -14.68
N ARG A 267 13.69 -13.88 -15.59
CA ARG A 267 12.28 -13.77 -15.21
C ARG A 267 12.08 -14.98 -14.35
N GLU A 268 11.83 -14.80 -13.06
CA GLU A 268 11.47 -15.90 -12.19
C GLU A 268 10.32 -16.55 -12.95
N ALA A 269 10.59 -17.69 -13.59
CA ALA A 269 9.52 -18.53 -14.07
C ALA A 269 8.76 -18.81 -12.78
N PRO A 270 7.51 -18.33 -12.62
CA PRO A 270 6.86 -18.32 -11.33
C PRO A 270 6.89 -19.74 -10.78
N GLY A 271 7.84 -19.98 -9.89
CA GLY A 271 8.11 -21.27 -9.31
C GLY A 271 6.95 -21.52 -8.36
N ALA A 272 6.44 -22.75 -8.40
CA ALA A 272 5.29 -23.27 -7.66
C ALA A 272 5.43 -23.21 -6.13
N SER A 273 5.72 -22.04 -5.56
CA SER A 273 5.57 -21.76 -4.15
C SER A 273 4.15 -21.28 -3.89
N GLY A 274 3.55 -21.71 -2.77
CA GLY A 274 2.21 -21.27 -2.37
C GLY A 274 2.03 -19.74 -2.44
N PRO A 275 2.96 -18.93 -1.89
CA PRO A 275 2.89 -17.47 -1.99
C PRO A 275 2.89 -16.92 -3.42
N ALA A 276 3.72 -17.46 -4.32
CA ALA A 276 3.75 -17.00 -5.72
C ALA A 276 2.43 -17.29 -6.45
N VAL A 277 1.80 -18.44 -6.19
CA VAL A 277 0.49 -18.79 -6.75
C VAL A 277 -0.58 -17.80 -6.29
N PHE A 278 -0.65 -17.49 -4.99
CA PHE A 278 -1.65 -16.54 -4.48
C PHE A 278 -1.35 -15.09 -4.89
N ALA A 279 -0.08 -14.70 -5.02
CA ALA A 279 0.31 -13.40 -5.55
C ALA A 279 -0.16 -13.23 -7.01
N ALA A 280 0.13 -14.22 -7.86
CA ALA A 280 -0.33 -14.25 -9.24
C ALA A 280 -1.87 -14.25 -9.33
N LEU A 281 -2.56 -15.02 -8.48
CA LEU A 281 -4.02 -15.03 -8.44
C LEU A 281 -4.60 -13.66 -8.07
N ASN A 282 -4.04 -12.99 -7.06
CA ASN A 282 -4.47 -11.67 -6.63
C ASN A 282 -4.22 -10.61 -7.70
N GLU A 283 -3.07 -10.66 -8.36
CA GLU A 283 -2.72 -9.74 -9.45
C GLU A 283 -3.65 -9.92 -10.65
N CYS A 284 -3.88 -11.16 -11.08
CA CYS A 284 -4.85 -11.49 -12.13
C CYS A 284 -6.25 -11.00 -11.76
N THR A 285 -6.68 -11.21 -10.52
CA THR A 285 -7.99 -10.77 -10.03
C THR A 285 -8.11 -9.24 -10.03
N ALA A 286 -7.09 -8.52 -9.56
CA ALA A 286 -7.08 -7.06 -9.52
C ALA A 286 -7.13 -6.46 -10.94
N ARG A 287 -6.34 -6.99 -11.87
CA ARG A 287 -6.34 -6.58 -13.28
C ARG A 287 -7.69 -6.86 -13.93
N TYR A 288 -8.24 -8.04 -13.70
CA TYR A 288 -9.55 -8.43 -14.21
C TYR A 288 -10.67 -7.52 -13.69
N ARG A 289 -10.76 -7.30 -12.37
CA ARG A 289 -11.75 -6.38 -11.77
C ARG A 289 -11.63 -4.96 -12.31
N THR A 290 -10.41 -4.47 -12.56
CA THR A 290 -10.18 -3.15 -13.16
C THR A 290 -10.68 -3.07 -14.60
N LEU A 291 -10.40 -4.09 -15.42
CA LEU A 291 -10.88 -4.15 -16.80
C LEU A 291 -12.41 -4.21 -16.85
N ILE A 292 -13.00 -5.16 -16.14
CA ILE A 292 -14.45 -5.34 -16.13
C ILE A 292 -15.16 -4.16 -15.49
N GLY A 293 -14.58 -3.54 -14.45
CA GLY A 293 -15.09 -2.31 -13.86
C GLY A 293 -15.23 -1.18 -14.88
N ARG A 294 -14.29 -1.04 -15.83
CA ARG A 294 -14.40 -0.07 -16.93
C ARG A 294 -15.53 -0.40 -17.90
N VAL A 295 -15.67 -1.67 -18.28
CA VAL A 295 -16.74 -2.16 -19.16
C VAL A 295 -18.10 -1.88 -18.52
N VAL A 296 -18.32 -2.35 -17.29
CA VAL A 296 -19.59 -2.19 -16.56
C VAL A 296 -19.94 -0.71 -16.36
N LYS A 297 -18.95 0.14 -16.07
CA LYS A 297 -19.16 1.58 -15.88
C LYS A 297 -19.68 2.29 -17.13
N ARG A 298 -19.33 1.83 -18.35
CA ARG A 298 -19.88 2.39 -19.61
C ARG A 298 -21.39 2.20 -19.72
N HIS A 299 -21.94 1.21 -19.03
CA HIS A 299 -23.38 0.95 -18.96
C HIS A 299 -24.06 1.66 -17.77
N GLY A 300 -23.38 2.62 -17.13
CA GLY A 300 -23.97 3.48 -16.10
C GLY A 300 -24.12 2.84 -14.71
N ILE A 301 -23.59 1.62 -14.51
CA ILE A 301 -23.68 0.91 -13.24
C ILE A 301 -22.29 0.58 -12.66
N SER A 302 -22.21 0.36 -11.35
CA SER A 302 -20.98 -0.09 -10.69
C SER A 302 -20.78 -1.60 -10.82
N LEU A 303 -19.53 -2.09 -10.75
CA LEU A 303 -19.22 -3.52 -10.77
C LEU A 303 -20.01 -4.31 -9.71
N ALA A 304 -20.11 -3.79 -8.49
CA ALA A 304 -20.85 -4.44 -7.41
C ALA A 304 -22.38 -4.47 -7.65
N ALA A 305 -22.93 -3.45 -8.30
CA ALA A 305 -24.33 -3.48 -8.72
C ALA A 305 -24.56 -4.51 -9.84
N PHE A 306 -23.63 -4.62 -10.79
CA PHE A 306 -23.68 -5.66 -11.81
C PHE A 306 -23.53 -7.07 -11.23
N GLU A 307 -22.67 -7.27 -10.23
CA GLU A 307 -22.51 -8.53 -9.49
C GLU A 307 -23.85 -9.00 -8.88
N VAL A 308 -24.67 -8.08 -8.35
CA VAL A 308 -26.04 -8.38 -7.88
C VAL A 308 -26.95 -8.81 -9.05
N LEU A 309 -26.97 -8.06 -10.15
CA LEU A 309 -27.80 -8.39 -11.31
C LEU A 309 -27.41 -9.74 -11.93
N ALA A 310 -26.10 -10.03 -12.02
CA ALA A 310 -25.58 -11.28 -12.53
C ALA A 310 -25.94 -12.46 -11.61
N ALA A 311 -25.92 -12.28 -10.29
CA ALA A 311 -26.34 -13.31 -9.33
C ALA A 311 -27.84 -13.65 -9.46
N LEU A 312 -28.69 -12.64 -9.70
CA LEU A 312 -30.12 -12.84 -9.96
C LEU A 312 -30.35 -13.54 -11.31
N HIS A 313 -29.62 -13.13 -12.34
CA HIS A 313 -29.69 -13.76 -13.67
C HIS A 313 -29.27 -15.24 -13.62
N ALA A 314 -28.21 -15.55 -12.87
CA ALA A 314 -27.70 -16.90 -12.69
C ALA A 314 -28.65 -17.83 -11.92
N ALA A 315 -29.66 -17.29 -11.21
CA ALA A 315 -30.71 -18.10 -10.58
C ALA A 315 -31.65 -18.76 -11.62
N GLY A 316 -31.61 -18.32 -12.88
CA GLY A 316 -32.57 -18.72 -13.90
C GLY A 316 -33.95 -18.12 -13.65
N SER A 317 -34.88 -18.28 -14.60
CA SER A 317 -36.25 -17.79 -14.47
C SER A 317 -36.90 -18.35 -13.18
N PRO A 318 -37.52 -17.52 -12.32
CA PRO A 318 -37.98 -16.14 -12.55
C PRO A 318 -36.99 -15.03 -12.14
N TYR A 319 -35.69 -15.31 -12.12
CA TYR A 319 -34.57 -14.40 -11.82
C TYR A 319 -34.66 -13.75 -10.44
N ARG A 320 -35.00 -14.56 -9.42
CA ARG A 320 -35.22 -14.10 -8.05
C ARG A 320 -34.30 -14.77 -7.04
N ARG A 321 -33.79 -13.99 -6.08
CA ARG A 321 -33.04 -14.46 -4.89
C ARG A 321 -33.26 -13.51 -3.72
N THR A 322 -33.12 -14.02 -2.50
CA THR A 322 -33.03 -13.20 -1.28
C THR A 322 -31.67 -12.50 -1.18
N MET A 323 -31.60 -11.45 -0.37
CA MET A 323 -30.35 -10.74 -0.08
C MET A 323 -29.28 -11.67 0.50
N GLY A 324 -29.68 -12.58 1.39
CA GLY A 324 -28.80 -13.56 2.01
C GLY A 324 -28.19 -14.52 0.99
N GLU A 325 -29.00 -15.02 0.05
CA GLU A 325 -28.53 -15.89 -1.03
C GLU A 325 -27.59 -15.17 -2.01
N ILE A 326 -27.81 -13.87 -2.25
CA ILE A 326 -26.92 -13.07 -3.08
C ILE A 326 -25.57 -12.84 -2.39
N ALA A 327 -25.59 -12.57 -1.08
CA ALA A 327 -24.37 -12.43 -0.28
C ALA A 327 -23.59 -13.75 -0.17
N ALA A 328 -24.28 -14.87 0.05
CA ALA A 328 -23.69 -16.20 0.13
C ALA A 328 -23.06 -16.66 -1.20
N ALA A 329 -23.55 -16.16 -2.34
CA ALA A 329 -22.94 -16.40 -3.64
C ALA A 329 -21.58 -15.69 -3.84
N GLY A 330 -21.09 -14.93 -2.84
CA GLY A 330 -19.74 -14.36 -2.82
C GLY A 330 -19.54 -13.16 -3.74
N ALA A 331 -20.60 -12.65 -4.35
CA ALA A 331 -20.53 -11.56 -5.32
C ALA A 331 -20.31 -10.19 -4.64
N VAL A 332 -20.90 -9.97 -3.47
CA VAL A 332 -20.80 -8.73 -2.67
C VAL A 332 -21.01 -9.07 -1.18
N SER A 333 -20.42 -8.29 -0.26
CA SER A 333 -20.69 -8.43 1.18
C SER A 333 -22.17 -8.14 1.52
N ALA A 334 -22.71 -8.74 2.58
CA ALA A 334 -24.12 -8.58 2.95
C ALA A 334 -24.58 -7.11 3.09
N GLY A 335 -23.75 -6.24 3.67
CA GLY A 335 -24.03 -4.80 3.75
C GLY A 335 -23.92 -4.08 2.40
N GLY A 336 -23.05 -4.54 1.51
CA GLY A 336 -22.96 -4.02 0.14
C GLY A 336 -24.16 -4.39 -0.71
N VAL A 337 -24.71 -5.61 -0.56
CA VAL A 337 -25.90 -6.06 -1.30
C VAL A 337 -27.08 -5.12 -1.06
N THR A 338 -27.37 -4.73 0.19
CA THR A 338 -28.48 -3.80 0.50
C THR A 338 -28.30 -2.45 -0.20
N GLN A 339 -27.10 -1.86 -0.09
CA GLN A 339 -26.81 -0.55 -0.68
C GLN A 339 -26.91 -0.55 -2.21
N HIS A 340 -26.49 -1.64 -2.86
CA HIS A 340 -26.58 -1.76 -4.31
C HIS A 340 -28.00 -2.07 -4.78
N ALA A 341 -28.75 -2.86 -4.02
CA ALA A 341 -30.14 -3.18 -4.33
C ALA A 341 -31.03 -1.93 -4.33
N ASP A 342 -30.87 -1.02 -3.36
CA ASP A 342 -31.65 0.23 -3.33
C ASP A 342 -31.47 1.04 -4.62
N ARG A 343 -30.22 1.23 -5.05
CA ARG A 343 -29.89 1.94 -6.30
C ARG A 343 -30.41 1.24 -7.55
N LEU A 344 -30.43 -0.10 -7.55
CA LEU A 344 -30.94 -0.88 -8.68
C LEU A 344 -32.47 -0.85 -8.76
N VAL A 345 -33.17 -0.77 -7.62
CA VAL A 345 -34.62 -0.55 -7.56
C VAL A 345 -34.95 0.86 -8.07
N GLU A 346 -34.23 1.88 -7.62
CA GLU A 346 -34.39 3.26 -8.07
C GLU A 346 -34.15 3.38 -9.58
N ALA A 347 -33.17 2.65 -10.12
CA ALA A 347 -32.89 2.56 -11.55
C ALA A 347 -33.89 1.69 -12.35
N GLY A 348 -34.87 1.06 -11.69
CA GLY A 348 -35.88 0.21 -12.34
C GLY A 348 -35.34 -1.11 -12.89
N LEU A 349 -34.16 -1.55 -12.46
CA LEU A 349 -33.48 -2.76 -12.95
C LEU A 349 -33.85 -4.01 -12.15
N ILE A 350 -34.27 -3.83 -10.90
CA ILE A 350 -34.80 -4.88 -10.04
C ILE A 350 -36.03 -4.40 -9.31
N GLU A 351 -36.81 -5.33 -8.79
CA GLU A 351 -37.93 -5.06 -7.90
C GLU A 351 -37.86 -5.92 -6.64
N ARG A 352 -38.58 -5.49 -5.60
CA ARG A 352 -38.69 -6.20 -4.32
C ARG A 352 -40.02 -6.92 -4.25
N GLU A 353 -39.97 -8.24 -4.12
CA GLU A 353 -41.13 -9.10 -3.96
C GLU A 353 -41.11 -9.70 -2.55
N ARG A 354 -42.20 -9.52 -1.79
CA ARG A 354 -42.36 -10.20 -0.49
C ARG A 354 -42.90 -11.59 -0.74
N ASP A 355 -42.37 -12.58 -0.02
CA ASP A 355 -42.89 -13.93 -0.12
C ASP A 355 -44.35 -14.00 0.35
N GLY A 356 -45.16 -14.80 -0.36
CA GLY A 356 -46.59 -14.93 -0.11
C GLY A 356 -46.94 -15.74 1.13
N GLN A 357 -46.03 -16.58 1.62
CA GLN A 357 -46.19 -17.42 2.81
C GLN A 357 -45.53 -16.79 4.04
N ASP A 358 -44.37 -16.14 3.87
CA ASP A 358 -43.71 -15.40 4.96
C ASP A 358 -43.32 -13.96 4.55
N ARG A 359 -44.08 -12.99 5.07
CA ARG A 359 -43.86 -11.55 4.79
C ARG A 359 -42.53 -11.00 5.30
N ARG A 360 -41.79 -11.77 6.11
CA ARG A 360 -40.43 -11.44 6.58
C ARG A 360 -39.38 -11.70 5.50
N ILE A 361 -39.67 -12.58 4.53
CA ILE A 361 -38.77 -12.92 3.44
C ILE A 361 -39.00 -11.93 2.29
N VAL A 362 -37.91 -11.33 1.82
CA VAL A 362 -37.90 -10.40 0.70
C VAL A 362 -36.96 -10.92 -0.38
N HIS A 363 -37.52 -11.15 -1.57
CA HIS A 363 -36.79 -11.47 -2.77
C HIS A 363 -36.50 -10.20 -3.58
N LEU A 364 -35.33 -10.16 -4.18
CA LEU A 364 -35.05 -9.29 -5.30
C LEU A 364 -35.34 -10.06 -6.59
N ARG A 365 -35.94 -9.41 -7.58
CA ARG A 365 -36.23 -9.97 -8.90
C ARG A 365 -35.74 -9.05 -10.00
N LEU A 366 -35.15 -9.58 -11.08
CA LEU A 366 -34.84 -8.77 -12.26
C LEU A 366 -36.12 -8.29 -12.94
N THR A 367 -36.16 -7.02 -13.32
CA THR A 367 -37.15 -6.51 -14.28
C THR A 367 -36.74 -6.88 -15.71
N PRO A 368 -37.62 -6.75 -16.72
CA PRO A 368 -37.23 -6.92 -18.12
C PRO A 368 -36.03 -6.04 -18.51
N ALA A 369 -36.01 -4.78 -18.04
CA ALA A 369 -34.89 -3.87 -18.26
C ALA A 369 -33.59 -4.36 -17.59
N GLY A 370 -33.71 -4.98 -16.40
CA GLY A 370 -32.60 -5.64 -15.73
C GLY A 370 -32.03 -6.82 -16.51
N VAL A 371 -32.89 -7.70 -17.04
CA VAL A 371 -32.49 -8.84 -17.88
C VAL A 371 -31.74 -8.35 -19.13
N ASP A 372 -32.30 -7.36 -19.83
CA ASP A 372 -31.69 -6.79 -21.03
C ASP A 372 -30.32 -6.16 -20.75
N LEU A 373 -30.19 -5.43 -19.64
CA LEU A 373 -28.93 -4.82 -19.23
C LEU A 373 -27.87 -5.88 -18.93
N VAL A 374 -28.23 -6.94 -18.19
CA VAL A 374 -27.31 -8.05 -17.91
C VAL A 374 -26.85 -8.70 -19.20
N GLY A 375 -27.75 -8.91 -20.17
CA GLY A 375 -27.41 -9.46 -21.48
C GLY A 375 -26.36 -8.61 -22.22
N ARG A 376 -26.60 -7.31 -22.35
CA ARG A 376 -25.68 -6.38 -23.04
C ARG A 376 -24.30 -6.32 -22.38
N VAL A 377 -24.26 -6.15 -21.06
CA VAL A 377 -22.99 -6.05 -20.32
C VAL A 377 -22.22 -7.38 -20.37
N SER A 378 -22.93 -8.51 -20.28
CA SER A 378 -22.31 -9.84 -20.36
C SER A 378 -21.72 -10.14 -21.72
N GLU A 379 -22.35 -9.67 -22.81
CA GLU A 379 -21.80 -9.80 -24.16
C GLU A 379 -20.49 -9.02 -24.32
N GLU A 380 -20.46 -7.75 -23.93
CA GLU A 380 -19.25 -6.93 -24.01
C GLU A 380 -18.13 -7.50 -23.14
N ARG A 381 -18.46 -7.93 -21.91
CA ARG A 381 -17.51 -8.60 -21.01
C ARG A 381 -16.92 -9.86 -21.64
N ARG A 382 -17.74 -10.70 -22.27
CA ARG A 382 -17.27 -11.94 -22.91
C ARG A 382 -16.27 -11.67 -24.03
N THR A 383 -16.46 -10.59 -24.78
CA THR A 383 -15.48 -10.17 -25.81
C THR A 383 -14.13 -9.85 -25.17
N HIS A 384 -14.11 -9.06 -24.12
CA HIS A 384 -12.86 -8.73 -23.41
C HIS A 384 -12.24 -9.95 -22.71
N GLU A 385 -13.05 -10.87 -22.19
CA GLU A 385 -12.54 -12.13 -21.60
C GLU A 385 -11.89 -13.03 -22.65
N ARG A 386 -12.46 -13.12 -23.85
CA ARG A 386 -11.83 -13.84 -24.97
C ARG A 386 -10.47 -13.26 -25.32
N GLU A 387 -10.34 -11.93 -25.32
CA GLU A 387 -9.06 -11.25 -25.55
C GLU A 387 -8.05 -11.53 -24.43
N LEU A 388 -8.49 -11.49 -23.16
CA LEU A 388 -7.64 -11.84 -22.02
C LEU A 388 -7.09 -13.26 -22.08
N LEU A 389 -7.89 -14.19 -22.61
CA LEU A 389 -7.53 -15.60 -22.75
C LEU A 389 -6.84 -15.93 -24.08
N ALA A 390 -6.69 -14.96 -24.99
CA ALA A 390 -6.12 -15.18 -26.33
C ALA A 390 -4.67 -15.67 -26.29
N GLY A 391 -3.94 -15.39 -25.21
CA GLY A 391 -2.57 -15.87 -24.99
C GLY A 391 -2.47 -17.31 -24.47
N LEU A 392 -3.59 -17.97 -24.15
CA LEU A 392 -3.63 -19.34 -23.63
C LEU A 392 -4.26 -20.29 -24.65
N VAL A 393 -3.59 -21.39 -24.98
CA VAL A 393 -4.19 -22.41 -25.86
C VAL A 393 -5.36 -23.10 -25.14
N PRO A 394 -6.34 -23.70 -25.87
CA PRO A 394 -7.52 -24.29 -25.24
C PRO A 394 -7.22 -25.36 -24.18
N GLY A 395 -6.09 -26.07 -24.30
CA GLY A 395 -5.62 -27.01 -23.27
C GLY A 395 -5.26 -26.32 -21.95
N GLU A 396 -4.51 -25.22 -22.02
CA GLU A 396 -4.10 -24.43 -20.87
C GLU A 396 -5.29 -23.78 -20.17
N GLN A 397 -6.26 -23.28 -20.93
CA GLN A 397 -7.49 -22.72 -20.37
C GLN A 397 -8.27 -23.77 -19.55
N ARG A 398 -8.40 -25.00 -20.08
CA ARG A 398 -9.04 -26.11 -19.37
C ARG A 398 -8.27 -26.51 -18.10
N GLN A 399 -6.94 -26.57 -18.19
CA GLN A 399 -6.08 -26.89 -17.06
C GLN A 399 -6.19 -25.82 -15.96
N LEU A 400 -6.11 -24.53 -16.32
CA LEU A 400 -6.27 -23.43 -15.37
C LEU A 400 -7.63 -23.46 -14.69
N ALA A 401 -8.71 -23.68 -15.44
CA ALA A 401 -10.05 -23.82 -14.88
C ALA A 401 -10.16 -25.00 -13.89
N ALA A 402 -9.58 -26.15 -14.22
CA ALA A 402 -9.57 -27.31 -13.35
C ALA A 402 -8.78 -27.06 -12.04
N LEU A 403 -7.61 -26.42 -12.14
CA LEU A 403 -6.77 -26.07 -11.00
C LEU A 403 -7.46 -25.06 -10.06
N LEU A 404 -8.04 -23.99 -10.62
CA LEU A 404 -8.80 -23.00 -9.86
C LEU A 404 -10.05 -23.63 -9.21
N GLY A 405 -10.72 -24.55 -9.92
CA GLY A 405 -11.83 -25.31 -9.35
C GLY A 405 -11.42 -26.21 -8.19
N GLY A 406 -10.24 -26.84 -8.27
CA GLY A 406 -9.65 -27.60 -7.17
C GLY A 406 -9.36 -26.72 -5.95
N LEU A 407 -8.70 -25.59 -6.16
CA LEU A 407 -8.42 -24.61 -5.12
C LEU A 407 -9.70 -24.09 -4.45
N GLY A 408 -10.75 -23.82 -5.24
CA GLY A 408 -12.05 -23.38 -4.74
C GLY A 408 -12.70 -24.36 -3.77
N ARG A 409 -12.65 -25.66 -4.05
CA ARG A 409 -13.19 -26.70 -3.16
C ARG A 409 -12.44 -26.75 -1.84
N SER A 410 -11.11 -26.75 -1.88
CA SER A 410 -10.28 -26.76 -0.67
C SER A 410 -10.51 -25.56 0.23
N MET A 411 -10.85 -24.39 -0.32
CA MET A 411 -11.21 -23.21 0.48
C MET A 411 -12.60 -23.30 1.12
N ALA A 412 -13.56 -23.95 0.46
CA ALA A 412 -14.89 -24.17 1.02
C ALA A 412 -14.86 -25.21 2.16
N ASP A 413 -14.07 -26.27 2.00
CA ASP A 413 -13.94 -27.34 2.99
C ASP A 413 -13.24 -26.87 4.29
N GLY A 414 -12.41 -25.83 4.23
CA GLY A 414 -11.72 -25.26 5.40
C GLY A 414 -12.51 -24.17 6.15
N GLN A 415 -13.74 -23.84 5.72
CA GLN A 415 -14.62 -22.87 6.38
C GLN A 415 -15.75 -23.53 7.20
N ASN A 416 -15.77 -24.86 7.24
CA ASN A 416 -16.59 -25.69 8.13
C ASN A 416 -15.72 -26.25 9.25
#